data_AF-A0A1B8EWW0-F1
#
_entry.id   AF-A0A1B8EWW0-F1
#
_cell.length_a   1.000
_cell.length_b   1.000
_cell.length_c   1.000
_cell.angle_alpha   90.00
_cell.angle_beta   90.00
_cell.angle_gamma   90.00
#
_symmetry.space_group_name_H-M   'P 1'
#
loop_
_entity.id
_entity.type
_entity.pdbx_description
1 polymer ?
#
loop_
_entity_poly.entity_id
_entity_poly.type
_entity_poly.pdbx_seq_one_letter_code
_entity_poly.pdbx_strand_id
1 'polypeptide(L)'
;MALIEEGFVSANTYNSLPTIQEAANVPREYAADLGYLQRLLARHNIPESISIRLIHRHYDIDDGEAMVFRDIALPAHGTVEVMRATSISSAQLHGKNFLVGSAARLQAYEYTTETTIDISKYETFIAEFVETVVQRKLQHRFGLKINHRSEMEVQADQKEFEFPEEQCTITIPTNLPLPEATHEIDVDTDWGALDNKHKRKKGNGKPKPRSTRTRCSHGGTVEMENCREECKKEDGIMFDGRIVQLGTPFHGLLNNLMEVW
;
A
#
# COMPACT_ATOMS: atom_id res chain seq x y z
N MET A 1 -1.30 -3.32 -29.42
CA MET A 1 -1.15 -2.01 -28.73
C MET A 1 -0.57 -2.28 -27.35
N ALA A 2 0.36 -1.45 -26.86
CA ALA A 2 0.96 -1.66 -25.55
C ALA A 2 -0.11 -1.46 -24.45
N LEU A 3 -0.38 -2.50 -23.67
CA LEU A 3 -1.37 -2.49 -22.59
C LEU A 3 -0.85 -1.81 -21.32
N ILE A 4 0.45 -1.61 -21.24
CA ILE A 4 1.13 -0.90 -20.16
C ILE A 4 1.51 0.48 -20.69
N GLU A 5 1.21 1.52 -19.91
CA GLU A 5 1.63 2.89 -20.18
C GLU A 5 3.02 3.13 -19.61
N GLU A 6 3.89 3.71 -20.44
CA GLU A 6 5.23 4.12 -20.04
C GLU A 6 5.19 5.57 -19.53
N GLY A 7 6.05 5.87 -18.55
CA GLY A 7 6.15 7.19 -17.94
C GLY A 7 5.44 7.32 -16.60
N PHE A 8 5.51 8.54 -16.05
CA PHE A 8 4.96 8.86 -14.74
C PHE A 8 3.51 9.33 -14.84
N VAL A 9 2.67 8.97 -13.87
CA VAL A 9 1.38 9.65 -13.69
C VAL A 9 1.62 11.12 -13.39
N SER A 10 0.72 12.00 -13.86
CA SER A 10 0.77 13.41 -13.48
C SER A 10 0.33 13.59 -12.02
N ALA A 11 0.76 14.70 -11.40
CA ALA A 11 0.31 15.10 -10.08
C ALA A 11 -1.22 15.18 -10.00
N ASN A 12 -1.87 15.76 -11.01
CA ASN A 12 -3.34 15.81 -11.08
C ASN A 12 -3.99 14.41 -11.07
N THR A 13 -3.44 13.45 -11.83
CA THR A 13 -3.95 12.08 -11.83
C THR A 13 -3.76 11.43 -10.46
N TYR A 14 -2.57 11.55 -9.85
CA TYR A 14 -2.29 10.98 -8.53
C TYR A 14 -3.15 11.63 -7.43
N ASN A 15 -3.24 12.95 -7.40
CA ASN A 15 -3.99 13.70 -6.39
C ASN A 15 -5.52 13.54 -6.54
N SER A 16 -5.99 13.01 -7.67
CA SER A 16 -7.41 12.62 -7.85
C SER A 16 -7.76 11.25 -7.26
N LEU A 17 -6.76 10.47 -6.82
CA LEU A 17 -6.99 9.17 -6.19
C LEU A 17 -7.65 9.35 -4.82
N PRO A 18 -8.51 8.41 -4.40
CA PRO A 18 -9.15 8.52 -3.10
C PRO A 18 -8.12 8.44 -1.98
N THR A 19 -8.36 9.11 -0.86
CA THR A 19 -7.65 8.75 0.36
C THR A 19 -8.12 7.37 0.83
N ILE A 20 -7.32 6.74 1.66
CA ILE A 20 -7.71 5.51 2.35
C ILE A 20 -9.02 5.61 3.14
N GLN A 21 -9.34 6.74 3.78
CA GLN A 21 -10.61 6.90 4.49
C GLN A 21 -11.78 6.88 3.51
N GLU A 22 -11.62 7.49 2.33
CA GLU A 22 -12.60 7.45 1.24
C GLU A 22 -12.72 6.05 0.63
N ALA A 23 -11.61 5.30 0.58
CA ALA A 23 -11.55 3.94 0.01
C ALA A 23 -11.91 2.83 1.01
N ALA A 24 -12.05 3.11 2.31
CA ALA A 24 -12.14 2.10 3.37
C ALA A 24 -13.27 1.07 3.19
N ASN A 25 -14.40 1.49 2.62
CA ASN A 25 -15.56 0.61 2.40
C ASN A 25 -15.51 -0.16 1.07
N VAL A 26 -14.65 0.24 0.13
CA VAL A 26 -14.56 -0.33 -1.23
C VAL A 26 -14.38 -1.87 -1.21
N PRO A 27 -13.48 -2.46 -0.38
CA PRO A 27 -13.33 -3.91 -0.35
C PRO A 27 -14.61 -4.66 0.05
N ARG A 28 -15.44 -4.04 0.90
CA ARG A 28 -16.71 -4.61 1.34
C ARG A 28 -17.80 -4.43 0.30
N GLU A 29 -17.93 -3.22 -0.25
CA GLU A 29 -18.95 -2.89 -1.26
C GLU A 29 -18.75 -3.68 -2.57
N TYR A 30 -17.49 -3.89 -2.95
CA TYR A 30 -17.10 -4.55 -4.19
C TYR A 30 -16.52 -5.96 -3.96
N ALA A 31 -16.90 -6.62 -2.87
CA ALA A 31 -16.34 -7.92 -2.48
C ALA A 31 -16.49 -9.01 -3.58
N ALA A 32 -17.58 -8.97 -4.34
CA ALA A 32 -17.82 -9.91 -5.45
C ALA A 32 -16.83 -9.68 -6.60
N ASP A 33 -16.54 -8.42 -6.93
CA ASP A 33 -15.59 -8.02 -7.96
C ASP A 33 -14.16 -8.29 -7.54
N LEU A 34 -13.80 -7.95 -6.29
CA LEU A 34 -12.52 -8.31 -5.70
C LEU A 34 -12.28 -9.82 -5.77
N GLY A 35 -13.27 -10.62 -5.37
CA GLY A 35 -13.19 -12.08 -5.50
C GLY A 35 -13.05 -12.56 -6.95
N TYR A 36 -13.60 -11.84 -7.93
CA TYR A 36 -13.40 -12.14 -9.34
C TYR A 36 -11.96 -11.84 -9.76
N LEU A 37 -11.40 -10.68 -9.39
CA LEU A 37 -10.02 -10.30 -9.67
C LEU A 37 -9.02 -11.28 -9.04
N GLN A 38 -9.26 -11.74 -7.81
CA GLN A 38 -8.40 -12.76 -7.18
C GLN A 38 -8.47 -14.12 -7.89
N ARG A 39 -9.64 -14.50 -8.43
CA ARG A 39 -9.75 -15.71 -9.28
C ARG A 39 -9.06 -15.50 -10.63
N LEU A 40 -9.03 -14.29 -11.15
CA LEU A 40 -8.29 -13.96 -12.36
C LEU A 40 -6.78 -14.18 -12.16
N LEU A 41 -6.20 -13.70 -11.05
CA LEU A 41 -4.81 -14.02 -10.67
C LEU A 41 -4.56 -15.53 -10.66
N ALA A 42 -5.44 -16.29 -10.02
CA ALA A 42 -5.32 -17.75 -9.90
C ALA A 42 -5.43 -18.48 -11.25
N ARG A 43 -6.33 -18.05 -12.14
CA ARG A 43 -6.51 -18.66 -13.47
C ARG A 43 -5.30 -18.50 -14.37
N HIS A 44 -4.61 -17.36 -14.28
CA HIS A 44 -3.42 -17.06 -15.05
C HIS A 44 -2.11 -17.53 -14.38
N ASN A 45 -2.19 -18.20 -13.23
CA ASN A 45 -1.03 -18.63 -12.44
C ASN A 45 -0.06 -17.49 -12.13
N ILE A 46 -0.61 -16.32 -11.80
CA ILE A 46 0.16 -15.14 -11.45
C ILE A 46 0.93 -15.39 -10.13
N PRO A 47 2.23 -15.06 -10.05
CA PRO A 47 3.03 -15.30 -8.86
C PRO A 47 2.52 -14.52 -7.65
N GLU A 48 2.84 -15.01 -6.45
CA GLU A 48 2.42 -14.40 -5.17
C GLU A 48 3.01 -12.98 -4.96
N SER A 49 4.04 -12.60 -5.73
CA SER A 49 4.59 -11.25 -5.77
C SER A 49 3.69 -10.23 -6.48
N ILE A 50 2.62 -10.66 -7.16
CA ILE A 50 1.61 -9.77 -7.74
C ILE A 50 0.29 -9.99 -7.00
N SER A 51 -0.31 -8.90 -6.54
CA SER A 51 -1.57 -8.91 -5.80
C SER A 51 -2.53 -7.83 -6.30
N ILE A 52 -3.81 -7.97 -5.95
CA ILE A 52 -4.79 -6.89 -6.14
C ILE A 52 -4.56 -5.85 -5.04
N ARG A 53 -4.47 -4.58 -5.41
CA ARG A 53 -4.27 -3.43 -4.51
C ARG A 53 -5.54 -2.60 -4.41
N LEU A 54 -5.91 -2.17 -3.21
CA LEU A 54 -6.86 -1.09 -3.00
C LEU A 54 -6.19 0.23 -3.40
N ILE A 55 -6.71 0.87 -4.43
CA ILE A 55 -6.16 2.14 -4.89
C ILE A 55 -6.50 3.21 -3.86
N HIS A 56 -5.47 3.85 -3.33
CA HIS A 56 -5.57 5.05 -2.53
C HIS A 56 -4.26 5.85 -2.64
N ARG A 57 -4.33 7.14 -2.34
CA ARG A 57 -3.16 7.99 -2.10
C ARG A 57 -2.93 8.17 -0.61
N HIS A 58 -1.68 8.47 -0.26
CA HIS A 58 -1.29 8.81 1.11
C HIS A 58 -1.15 10.33 1.30
N TYR A 59 -0.50 11.02 0.34
CA TYR A 59 -0.29 12.48 0.37
C TYR A 59 -0.39 13.07 -1.02
N ASP A 60 -0.62 14.37 -1.13
CA ASP A 60 -0.53 15.07 -2.41
C ASP A 60 0.92 15.15 -2.88
N ILE A 61 1.13 15.13 -4.20
CA ILE A 61 2.44 15.35 -4.83
C ILE A 61 2.42 16.62 -5.69
N ASP A 62 3.59 17.23 -5.87
CA ASP A 62 3.78 18.35 -6.78
C ASP A 62 4.11 17.88 -8.21
N ASP A 63 4.03 18.81 -9.17
CA ASP A 63 4.44 18.55 -10.56
C ASP A 63 5.93 18.17 -10.63
N GLY A 64 6.22 17.05 -11.33
CA GLY A 64 7.58 16.52 -11.43
C GLY A 64 7.98 15.62 -10.26
N GLU A 65 7.06 15.29 -9.36
CA GLU A 65 7.24 14.31 -8.31
C GLU A 65 6.49 13.01 -8.58
N ALA A 66 6.88 11.97 -7.85
CA ALA A 66 6.16 10.72 -7.75
C ALA A 66 6.26 10.20 -6.30
N MET A 67 5.27 9.42 -5.87
CA MET A 67 5.36 8.70 -4.60
C MET A 67 6.26 7.48 -4.74
N VAL A 68 7.34 7.44 -3.95
CA VAL A 68 8.40 6.44 -4.07
C VAL A 68 8.62 5.73 -2.75
N PHE A 69 8.51 4.40 -2.78
CA PHE A 69 8.92 3.48 -1.72
C PHE A 69 10.42 3.23 -1.75
N ARG A 70 11.09 3.34 -0.60
CA ARG A 70 12.51 3.04 -0.39
C ARG A 70 12.69 2.20 0.85
N ASP A 71 13.58 1.21 0.76
CA ASP A 71 14.02 0.45 1.92
C ASP A 71 15.09 1.26 2.67
N ILE A 72 14.87 1.50 3.97
CA ILE A 72 15.80 2.18 4.87
C ILE A 72 16.28 1.20 5.92
N ALA A 73 17.59 0.97 5.97
CA ALA A 73 18.22 0.15 6.99
C ALA A 73 18.36 0.94 8.29
N LEU A 74 17.70 0.46 9.35
CA LEU A 74 17.78 1.03 10.69
C LEU A 74 18.67 0.14 11.58
N PRO A 75 19.76 0.68 12.17
CA PRO A 75 20.76 -0.11 12.88
C PRO A 75 20.22 -1.05 13.98
N ALA A 76 19.09 -0.71 14.61
CA ALA A 76 18.47 -1.50 15.68
C ALA A 76 17.14 -2.17 15.32
N HIS A 77 16.58 -1.89 14.13
CA HIS A 77 15.21 -2.26 13.77
C HIS A 77 15.09 -3.00 12.44
N GLY A 78 16.22 -3.26 11.77
CA GLY A 78 16.24 -3.88 10.45
C GLY A 78 15.80 -2.91 9.35
N THR A 79 15.35 -3.46 8.23
CA THR A 79 14.93 -2.66 7.08
C THR A 79 13.44 -2.35 7.15
N VAL A 80 13.11 -1.06 7.21
CA VAL A 80 11.74 -0.55 7.06
C VAL A 80 11.56 0.02 5.67
N GLU A 81 10.34 -0.03 5.16
CA GLU A 81 10.02 0.62 3.89
C GLU A 81 9.36 1.97 4.16
N VAL A 82 9.83 3.02 3.49
CA VAL A 82 9.30 4.38 3.63
C VAL A 82 8.86 4.89 2.26
N MET A 83 7.68 5.50 2.20
CA MET A 83 7.14 6.12 1.02
C MET A 83 7.01 7.63 1.20
N ARG A 84 7.52 8.41 0.23
CA ARG A 84 7.43 9.88 0.21
C ARG A 84 7.40 10.38 -1.24
N ALA A 85 6.89 11.60 -1.43
CA ALA A 85 7.09 12.35 -2.66
C ALA A 85 8.59 12.49 -2.97
N THR A 86 8.95 12.32 -4.23
CA THR A 86 10.33 12.35 -4.70
C THR A 86 10.35 12.88 -6.12
N SER A 87 11.29 13.78 -6.42
CA SER A 87 11.50 14.23 -7.80
C SER A 87 11.80 13.06 -8.74
N ILE A 88 11.04 12.95 -9.84
CA ILE A 88 11.23 11.91 -10.85
C ILE A 88 12.59 11.97 -11.55
N SER A 89 13.31 13.09 -11.44
CA SER A 89 14.64 13.29 -12.01
C SER A 89 15.77 12.63 -11.19
N SER A 90 15.48 12.23 -9.96
CA SER A 90 16.49 11.85 -8.97
C SER A 90 17.02 10.42 -9.09
N ALA A 91 16.25 9.50 -9.66
CA ALA A 91 16.59 8.08 -9.68
C ALA A 91 15.92 7.32 -10.83
N GLN A 92 16.44 6.13 -11.13
CA GLN A 92 15.71 5.14 -11.89
C GLN A 92 14.61 4.55 -10.99
N LEU A 93 13.36 4.76 -11.40
CA LEU A 93 12.19 4.33 -10.64
C LEU A 93 11.48 3.16 -11.34
N HIS A 94 11.00 2.21 -10.54
CA HIS A 94 10.25 1.05 -10.99
C HIS A 94 8.82 1.11 -10.48
N GLY A 95 7.85 0.77 -11.33
CA GLY A 95 6.44 0.77 -10.92
C GLY A 95 6.18 -0.31 -9.86
N LYS A 96 5.56 0.09 -8.75
CA LYS A 96 5.20 -0.80 -7.64
C LYS A 96 3.70 -1.01 -7.56
N ASN A 97 2.93 0.07 -7.51
CA ASN A 97 1.47 0.02 -7.53
C ASN A 97 0.94 0.58 -8.85
N PHE A 98 -0.03 -0.12 -9.44
CA PHE A 98 -0.55 0.14 -10.79
C PHE A 98 -2.06 0.29 -10.78
N LEU A 99 -2.56 1.18 -11.61
CA LEU A 99 -3.99 1.40 -11.84
C LEU A 99 -4.32 1.23 -13.33
N VAL A 100 -5.60 1.07 -13.66
CA VAL A 100 -6.08 1.16 -15.05
C VAL A 100 -6.56 2.58 -15.30
N GLY A 101 -5.85 3.29 -16.17
CA GLY A 101 -6.15 4.67 -16.54
C GLY A 101 -7.35 4.79 -17.48
N SER A 102 -7.74 6.04 -17.78
CA SER A 102 -8.86 6.37 -18.66
C SER A 102 -8.69 5.85 -20.09
N ALA A 103 -7.44 5.70 -20.56
CA ALA A 103 -7.11 5.12 -21.86
C ALA A 103 -7.21 3.58 -21.91
N ALA A 104 -7.74 2.94 -20.86
CA ALA A 104 -7.77 1.48 -20.71
C ALA A 104 -6.37 0.87 -20.83
N ARG A 105 -5.39 1.48 -20.15
CA ARG A 105 -4.01 0.99 -20.05
C ARG A 105 -3.61 0.93 -18.58
N LEU A 106 -2.77 -0.05 -18.26
CA LEU A 106 -2.20 -0.20 -16.93
C LEU A 106 -1.05 0.79 -16.76
N GLN A 107 -1.07 1.60 -15.72
CA GLN A 107 -0.06 2.62 -15.45
C GLN A 107 0.37 2.54 -13.99
N ALA A 108 1.67 2.63 -13.73
CA ALA A 108 2.18 2.75 -12.37
C ALA A 108 1.75 4.11 -11.78
N TYR A 109 1.34 4.15 -10.52
CA TYR A 109 1.03 5.39 -9.80
C TYR A 109 1.87 5.57 -8.53
N GLU A 110 2.46 4.49 -8.01
CA GLU A 110 3.49 4.55 -6.96
C GLU A 110 4.66 3.67 -7.36
N TYR A 111 5.85 4.08 -6.97
CA TYR A 111 7.11 3.58 -7.52
C TYR A 111 8.05 3.13 -6.41
N THR A 112 9.13 2.46 -6.78
CA THR A 112 10.21 2.10 -5.86
C THR A 112 11.56 2.28 -6.53
N THR A 113 12.60 2.48 -5.72
CA THR A 113 14.00 2.45 -6.17
C THR A 113 14.49 1.02 -6.41
N GLU A 114 13.78 0.03 -5.89
CA GLU A 114 14.16 -1.37 -5.98
C GLU A 114 13.71 -2.02 -7.30
N THR A 115 14.46 -3.01 -7.80
CA THR A 115 14.14 -3.64 -9.08
C THR A 115 12.93 -4.57 -8.98
N THR A 116 11.83 -4.26 -9.65
CA THR A 116 10.63 -5.10 -9.63
C THR A 116 10.65 -6.20 -10.69
N ILE A 117 9.75 -7.18 -10.59
CA ILE A 117 9.52 -8.12 -11.68
C ILE A 117 8.93 -7.38 -12.90
N ASP A 118 9.26 -7.89 -14.08
CA ASP A 118 8.73 -7.39 -15.34
C ASP A 118 7.33 -7.95 -15.62
N ILE A 119 6.32 -7.11 -15.43
CA ILE A 119 4.92 -7.50 -15.63
C ILE A 119 4.53 -7.65 -17.10
N SER A 120 5.32 -7.12 -18.04
CA SER A 120 5.04 -7.27 -19.47
C SER A 120 5.03 -8.74 -19.90
N LYS A 121 5.69 -9.62 -19.14
CA LYS A 121 5.67 -11.08 -19.34
C LYS A 121 4.29 -11.73 -19.15
N TYR A 122 3.33 -11.02 -18.55
CA TYR A 122 1.98 -11.51 -18.27
C TYR A 122 0.91 -10.86 -19.16
N GLU A 123 1.20 -10.64 -20.44
CA GLU A 123 0.34 -9.89 -21.38
C GLU A 123 -1.12 -10.36 -21.39
N THR A 124 -1.36 -11.67 -21.43
CA THR A 124 -2.72 -12.24 -21.48
C THR A 124 -3.51 -11.92 -20.20
N PHE A 125 -2.85 -12.00 -19.04
CA PHE A 125 -3.46 -11.61 -17.78
C PHE A 125 -3.75 -10.12 -17.73
N ILE A 126 -2.79 -9.29 -18.15
CA ILE A 126 -2.94 -7.84 -18.16
C ILE A 126 -4.11 -7.43 -19.05
N ALA A 127 -4.24 -8.03 -20.24
CA ALA A 127 -5.35 -7.78 -21.15
C ALA A 127 -6.70 -8.06 -20.48
N GLU A 128 -6.88 -9.25 -19.89
CA GLU A 128 -8.13 -9.63 -19.24
C GLU A 128 -8.38 -8.80 -17.97
N PHE A 129 -7.33 -8.44 -17.23
CA PHE A 129 -7.43 -7.57 -16.04
C PHE A 129 -7.92 -6.18 -16.42
N VAL A 130 -7.28 -5.54 -17.40
CA VAL A 130 -7.65 -4.21 -17.90
C VAL A 130 -9.08 -4.23 -18.42
N GLU A 131 -9.44 -5.21 -19.26
CA GLU A 131 -10.80 -5.37 -19.77
C GLU A 131 -11.81 -5.50 -18.63
N THR A 132 -11.53 -6.38 -17.66
CA THR A 132 -12.38 -6.62 -16.49
C THR A 132 -12.59 -5.34 -15.68
N VAL A 133 -11.51 -4.61 -15.38
CA VAL A 133 -11.56 -3.38 -14.61
C VAL A 133 -12.41 -2.33 -15.32
N VAL A 134 -12.25 -2.19 -16.64
CA VAL A 134 -13.04 -1.24 -17.43
C VAL A 134 -14.51 -1.63 -17.49
N GLN A 135 -14.82 -2.87 -17.84
CA GLN A 135 -16.20 -3.35 -17.99
C GLN A 135 -17.00 -3.29 -16.68
N ARG A 136 -16.34 -3.59 -15.55
CA ARG A 136 -16.94 -3.57 -14.22
C ARG A 136 -16.86 -2.20 -13.53
N LYS A 137 -16.30 -1.19 -14.20
CA LYS A 137 -16.13 0.17 -13.67
C LYS A 137 -15.32 0.21 -12.36
N LEU A 138 -14.24 -0.59 -12.30
CA LEU A 138 -13.39 -0.72 -11.11
C LEU A 138 -12.17 0.21 -11.14
N GLN A 139 -12.07 1.09 -12.13
CA GLN A 139 -11.08 2.16 -12.13
C GLN A 139 -11.18 2.95 -10.81
N HIS A 140 -10.02 3.38 -10.29
CA HIS A 140 -9.87 4.05 -8.99
C HIS A 140 -10.31 3.25 -7.76
N ARG A 141 -10.62 1.95 -7.90
CA ARG A 141 -10.97 1.07 -6.78
C ARG A 141 -9.89 0.01 -6.58
N PHE A 142 -9.65 -0.79 -7.60
CA PHE A 142 -8.68 -1.87 -7.55
C PHE A 142 -7.64 -1.75 -8.65
N GLY A 143 -6.40 -2.00 -8.25
CA GLY A 143 -5.21 -2.00 -9.08
C GLY A 143 -4.38 -3.25 -8.87
N LEU A 144 -3.12 -3.21 -9.29
CA LEU A 144 -2.13 -4.24 -9.02
C LEU A 144 -1.03 -3.70 -8.12
N LYS A 145 -0.51 -4.53 -7.22
CA LYS A 145 0.74 -4.28 -6.49
C LYS A 145 1.76 -5.33 -6.86
N ILE A 146 2.97 -4.89 -7.12
CA ILE A 146 4.16 -5.73 -7.21
C ILE A 146 4.91 -5.62 -5.89
N ASN A 147 4.96 -6.72 -5.16
CA ASN A 147 5.79 -6.82 -3.98
C ASN A 147 7.23 -7.06 -4.44
N HIS A 148 8.05 -6.02 -4.37
CA HIS A 148 9.50 -6.18 -4.33
C HIS A 148 9.86 -6.70 -2.95
N ARG A 149 10.20 -7.99 -2.84
CA ARG A 149 11.12 -8.51 -1.81
C ARG A 149 11.58 -9.91 -2.19
N SER A 150 12.87 -10.14 -1.97
CA SER A 150 13.57 -11.40 -2.17
C SER A 150 12.92 -12.51 -1.32
N GLU A 151 13.22 -13.76 -1.67
CA GLU A 151 12.70 -14.98 -1.05
C GLU A 151 12.99 -15.13 0.47
N MET A 152 13.47 -14.10 1.15
CA MET A 152 13.91 -14.16 2.54
C MET A 152 13.37 -13.00 3.39
N GLU A 153 12.64 -13.38 4.44
CA GLU A 153 12.73 -12.84 5.81
C GLU A 153 11.59 -12.08 6.49
N VAL A 154 10.44 -11.79 5.88
CA VAL A 154 9.26 -11.45 6.70
C VAL A 154 7.96 -12.05 6.14
N GLN A 155 7.62 -13.26 6.60
CA GLN A 155 6.26 -13.83 6.47
C GLN A 155 5.26 -13.18 7.47
N ALA A 156 5.48 -11.93 7.86
CA ALA A 156 4.58 -11.22 8.75
C ALA A 156 3.68 -10.30 7.94
N ASP A 157 2.47 -10.10 8.43
CA ASP A 157 1.62 -9.03 7.94
C ASP A 157 2.34 -7.68 8.11
N GLN A 158 2.05 -6.74 7.21
CA GLN A 158 2.65 -5.42 7.21
C GLN A 158 1.59 -4.38 7.50
N LYS A 159 2.02 -3.30 8.13
CA LYS A 159 1.16 -2.18 8.45
C LYS A 159 1.78 -0.87 7.99
N GLU A 160 1.04 -0.14 7.17
CA GLU A 160 1.36 1.21 6.68
C GLU A 160 0.84 2.22 7.71
N PHE A 161 1.69 3.18 8.06
CA PHE A 161 1.39 4.27 8.98
C PHE A 161 1.74 5.60 8.33
N GLU A 162 0.78 6.52 8.30
CA GLU A 162 1.01 7.89 7.87
C GLU A 162 1.71 8.69 8.99
N PHE A 163 2.79 9.40 8.62
CA PHE A 163 3.46 10.40 9.45
C PHE A 163 3.30 11.80 8.82
N PRO A 164 2.19 12.51 9.12
CA PRO A 164 1.81 13.74 8.44
C PRO A 164 2.82 14.87 8.57
N GLU A 165 3.48 14.97 9.72
CA GLU A 165 4.52 15.97 10.01
C GLU A 165 5.65 15.92 8.98
N GLU A 166 5.91 14.73 8.44
CA GLU A 166 7.03 14.44 7.56
C GLU A 166 6.60 13.99 6.16
N GLN A 167 5.28 14.12 5.89
CA GLN A 167 4.60 13.75 4.65
C GLN A 167 5.08 12.42 4.09
N CYS A 168 5.25 11.43 4.97
CA CYS A 168 5.71 10.10 4.59
C CYS A 168 4.82 9.01 5.18
N THR A 169 4.92 7.84 4.58
CA THR A 169 4.28 6.61 5.07
C THR A 169 5.36 5.61 5.41
N ILE A 170 5.26 4.96 6.56
CA ILE A 170 6.20 3.94 7.01
C ILE A 170 5.48 2.60 7.03
N THR A 171 6.04 1.61 6.34
CA THR A 171 5.57 0.23 6.34
C THR A 171 6.41 -0.60 7.31
N ILE A 172 5.75 -1.10 8.35
CA ILE A 172 6.38 -1.83 9.44
C ILE A 172 5.78 -3.24 9.54
N PRO A 173 6.59 -4.29 9.71
CA PRO A 173 6.10 -5.62 10.08
C PRO A 173 5.28 -5.63 11.38
N THR A 174 4.14 -6.33 11.41
CA THR A 174 3.26 -6.37 12.60
C THR A 174 3.81 -7.18 13.77
N ASN A 175 4.95 -7.86 13.60
CA ASN A 175 5.63 -8.56 14.70
C ASN A 175 6.48 -7.61 15.57
N LEU A 176 6.61 -6.33 15.19
CA LEU A 176 7.24 -5.32 16.02
C LEU A 176 6.24 -4.74 17.03
N PRO A 177 6.67 -4.41 18.27
CA PRO A 177 5.80 -3.82 19.28
C PRO A 177 5.36 -2.43 18.81
N LEU A 178 4.07 -2.29 18.51
CA LEU A 178 3.44 -1.03 18.13
C LEU A 178 2.88 -0.33 19.39
N PRO A 179 2.92 1.02 19.46
CA PRO A 179 2.27 1.76 20.54
C PRO A 179 0.74 1.54 20.50
N GLU A 180 0.09 1.53 21.66
CA GLU A 180 -1.36 1.38 21.78
C GLU A 180 -2.08 2.52 21.04
N ALA A 181 -3.08 2.18 20.23
CA ALA A 181 -3.90 3.16 19.51
C ALA A 181 -5.15 3.51 20.30
N THR A 182 -5.47 4.80 20.37
CA THR A 182 -6.74 5.28 20.94
C THR A 182 -7.90 5.12 19.96
N HIS A 183 -7.64 5.24 18.65
CA HIS A 183 -8.61 5.03 17.57
C HIS A 183 -7.87 4.50 16.34
N GLU A 184 -8.30 3.37 15.78
CA GLU A 184 -7.63 2.73 14.66
C GLU A 184 -8.65 2.34 13.58
N ILE A 185 -8.49 2.89 12.39
CA ILE A 185 -9.15 2.40 11.18
C ILE A 185 -8.16 1.46 10.50
N ASP A 186 -8.47 0.17 10.48
CA ASP A 186 -7.60 -0.88 9.97
C ASP A 186 -8.23 -1.43 8.68
N VAL A 187 -7.66 -1.09 7.52
CA VAL A 187 -8.18 -1.49 6.20
C VAL A 187 -7.20 -2.46 5.55
N ASP A 188 -7.65 -3.68 5.21
CA ASP A 188 -6.88 -4.56 4.33
C ASP A 188 -6.76 -3.89 2.95
N THR A 189 -5.54 -3.74 2.45
CA THR A 189 -5.26 -3.03 1.19
C THR A 189 -4.76 -3.93 0.07
N ASP A 190 -4.37 -5.17 0.37
CA ASP A 190 -3.80 -6.12 -0.60
C ASP A 190 -4.44 -7.52 -0.55
N TRP A 191 -4.66 -8.13 -1.71
CA TRP A 191 -5.22 -9.48 -1.84
C TRP A 191 -4.55 -10.32 -2.93
N GLY A 192 -3.91 -11.42 -2.54
CA GLY A 192 -3.39 -12.42 -3.47
C GLY A 192 -4.45 -13.31 -4.13
N ALA A 193 -3.99 -14.24 -4.96
CA ALA A 193 -4.83 -15.20 -5.67
C ALA A 193 -5.68 -16.08 -4.71
N LEU A 194 -6.92 -16.39 -5.12
CA LEU A 194 -7.76 -17.35 -4.40
C LEU A 194 -7.34 -18.79 -4.73
N ASP A 195 -7.26 -19.64 -3.71
CA ASP A 195 -6.80 -21.01 -3.86
C ASP A 195 -7.83 -21.86 -4.63
N ASN A 196 -7.53 -22.20 -5.89
CA ASN A 196 -8.38 -23.08 -6.70
C ASN A 196 -8.32 -24.56 -6.23
N LYS A 197 -7.41 -24.90 -5.30
CA LYS A 197 -7.12 -26.29 -4.90
C LYS A 197 -8.07 -26.89 -3.86
N HIS A 198 -9.04 -26.14 -3.34
CA HIS A 198 -10.09 -26.73 -2.50
C HIS A 198 -11.38 -26.99 -3.29
N LYS A 199 -11.36 -28.09 -4.07
CA LYS A 199 -12.58 -28.86 -4.30
C LYS A 199 -13.17 -29.21 -2.93
N ARG A 200 -14.23 -28.50 -2.54
CA ARG A 200 -15.25 -28.85 -1.54
C ARG A 200 -14.78 -29.75 -0.39
N LYS A 201 -14.29 -29.15 0.69
CA LYS A 201 -14.73 -29.59 2.02
C LYS A 201 -15.67 -28.52 2.55
N LYS A 202 -16.95 -28.88 2.74
CA LYS A 202 -17.93 -28.09 3.49
C LYS A 202 -17.40 -27.91 4.91
N GLY A 203 -16.66 -26.85 5.15
CA GLY A 203 -16.29 -26.35 6.47
C GLY A 203 -16.48 -24.84 6.44
N ASN A 204 -17.12 -24.27 7.46
CA ASN A 204 -17.46 -22.85 7.60
C ASN A 204 -16.22 -21.92 7.75
N GLY A 205 -15.08 -22.24 7.14
CA GLY A 205 -13.90 -21.40 7.12
C GLY A 205 -13.87 -20.55 5.86
N LYS A 206 -13.80 -19.22 6.02
CA LYS A 206 -13.50 -18.31 4.90
C LYS A 206 -12.15 -18.75 4.28
N PRO A 207 -12.04 -18.87 2.95
CA PRO A 207 -10.76 -19.21 2.30
C PRO A 207 -9.71 -18.15 2.68
N LYS A 208 -8.59 -18.60 3.24
CA LYS A 208 -7.46 -17.71 3.57
C LYS A 208 -6.64 -17.49 2.28
N PRO A 209 -6.43 -16.23 1.84
CA PRO A 209 -5.50 -15.95 0.75
C PRO A 209 -4.06 -16.32 1.16
N ARG A 210 -3.23 -16.68 0.17
CA ARG A 210 -1.84 -17.13 0.35
C ARG A 210 -0.82 -16.00 0.55
N SER A 211 -1.22 -14.74 0.42
CA SER A 211 -0.30 -13.60 0.54
C SER A 211 -0.27 -13.05 1.97
N THR A 212 0.88 -12.49 2.34
CA THR A 212 0.97 -11.48 3.41
C THR A 212 -0.09 -10.40 3.16
N ARG A 213 -0.73 -9.92 4.23
CA ARG A 213 -1.67 -8.80 4.13
C ARG A 213 -0.94 -7.52 4.49
N THR A 214 -1.12 -6.50 3.66
CA THR A 214 -0.84 -5.13 4.07
C THR A 214 -2.13 -4.49 4.56
N ARG A 215 -2.04 -3.80 5.69
CA ARG A 215 -3.09 -2.91 6.18
C ARG A 215 -2.59 -1.49 6.20
N CYS A 216 -3.47 -0.55 5.92
CA CYS A 216 -3.20 0.87 6.11
C CYS A 216 -3.98 1.35 7.34
N SER A 217 -3.28 2.03 8.26
CA SER A 217 -3.81 2.56 9.51
C SER A 217 -3.77 4.06 9.52
N HIS A 218 -4.91 4.59 9.98
CA HIS A 218 -5.11 6.02 10.16
C HIS A 218 -5.65 6.27 11.55
N GLY A 219 -4.96 7.13 12.28
CA GLY A 219 -5.49 7.83 13.43
C GLY A 219 -6.71 8.64 12.97
N GLY A 220 -7.88 8.34 13.53
CA GLY A 220 -9.08 9.11 13.23
C GLY A 220 -8.84 10.60 13.55
N THR A 221 -9.35 11.48 12.69
CA THR A 221 -9.45 12.92 12.99
C THR A 221 -10.44 13.10 14.13
N VAL A 222 -9.96 13.00 15.37
CA VAL A 222 -10.65 13.65 16.49
C VAL A 222 -10.57 15.15 16.21
N GLU A 223 -11.70 15.86 16.32
CA GLU A 223 -11.72 17.33 16.27
C GLU A 223 -10.58 17.87 17.15
N MET A 224 -9.54 18.38 16.49
CA MET A 224 -8.24 18.72 17.08
C MET A 224 -8.33 19.78 18.18
N GLU A 225 -9.48 20.43 18.36
CA GLU A 225 -9.68 21.48 19.36
C GLU A 225 -9.62 20.95 20.81
N ASN A 226 -10.01 19.69 21.07
CA ASN A 226 -10.02 19.17 22.45
C ASN A 226 -8.78 18.34 22.85
N CYS A 227 -7.98 17.83 21.90
CA CYS A 227 -6.77 17.05 22.24
C CYS A 227 -5.52 17.91 22.41
N ARG A 228 -5.52 19.15 21.89
CA ARG A 228 -4.33 20.03 21.91
C ARG A 228 -3.97 20.55 23.30
N GLU A 229 -4.92 20.54 24.25
CA GLU A 229 -4.66 20.97 25.62
C GLU A 229 -4.21 19.83 26.55
N GLU A 230 -4.60 18.57 26.28
CA GLU A 230 -4.14 17.41 27.04
C GLU A 230 -2.81 16.83 26.51
N CYS A 231 -2.56 16.86 25.20
CA CYS A 231 -1.30 16.36 24.60
C CYS A 231 -0.06 17.22 24.89
N LYS A 232 -0.22 18.42 25.49
CA LYS A 232 0.93 19.25 25.91
C LYS A 232 1.62 18.75 27.19
N LYS A 233 1.15 17.65 27.79
CA LYS A 233 1.63 17.15 29.08
C LYS A 233 2.51 15.90 29.00
N GLU A 234 2.71 15.29 27.85
CA GLU A 234 3.53 14.08 27.72
C GLU A 234 4.67 14.30 26.72
N ASP A 235 5.91 14.07 27.16
CA ASP A 235 7.11 14.17 26.34
C ASP A 235 7.12 13.03 25.27
N GLY A 236 6.43 13.23 24.15
CA GLY A 236 6.31 12.23 23.08
C GLY A 236 6.06 12.81 21.68
N ILE A 237 6.26 11.98 20.65
CA ILE A 237 6.02 12.32 19.23
C ILE A 237 4.63 11.82 18.82
N MET A 238 3.87 12.64 18.12
CA MET A 238 2.58 12.22 17.55
C MET A 238 2.84 11.40 16.28
N PHE A 239 2.29 10.18 16.20
CA PHE A 239 2.46 9.30 15.05
C PHE A 239 1.17 8.53 14.78
N ASP A 240 0.53 8.76 13.63
CA ASP A 240 -0.73 8.10 13.26
C ASP A 240 -1.82 8.20 14.37
N GLY A 241 -1.92 9.35 15.03
CA GLY A 241 -2.83 9.55 16.17
C GLY A 241 -2.43 8.82 17.46
N ARG A 242 -1.21 8.25 17.54
CA ARG A 242 -0.62 7.57 18.71
C ARG A 242 0.52 8.38 19.31
N ILE A 243 0.49 8.59 20.63
CA ILE A 243 1.61 9.26 21.32
C ILE A 243 2.74 8.23 21.47
N VAL A 244 3.83 8.46 20.77
CA VAL A 244 5.05 7.67 20.88
C VAL A 244 5.91 8.29 21.98
N GLN A 245 5.93 7.63 23.14
CA GLN A 245 6.71 8.09 24.28
C GLN A 245 8.22 8.06 23.99
N LEU A 246 8.93 9.11 24.44
CA LEU A 246 10.39 9.17 24.42
C LEU A 246 11.00 7.90 25.03
N GLY A 247 12.07 7.39 24.40
CA GLY A 247 12.85 6.25 24.92
C GLY A 247 12.25 4.87 24.62
N THR A 248 11.09 4.79 23.98
CA THR A 248 10.57 3.51 23.44
C THR A 248 11.38 3.05 22.22
N PRO A 249 11.43 1.74 21.90
CA PRO A 249 12.04 1.27 20.65
C PRO A 249 11.43 1.93 19.42
N PHE A 250 10.11 2.13 19.41
CA PHE A 250 9.40 2.81 18.32
C PHE A 250 9.81 4.28 18.18
N HIS A 251 10.00 4.99 19.30
CA HIS A 251 10.58 6.33 19.29
C HIS A 251 12.00 6.35 18.68
N GLY A 252 12.83 5.36 19.02
CA GLY A 252 14.16 5.20 18.40
C GLY A 252 14.08 4.94 16.89
N LEU A 253 13.09 4.18 16.43
CA LEU A 253 12.82 3.96 15.01
C LEU A 253 12.48 5.28 14.30
N LEU A 254 11.55 6.06 14.86
CA LEU A 254 11.17 7.36 14.30
C LEU A 254 12.36 8.32 14.27
N ASN A 255 13.10 8.47 15.37
CA ASN A 255 14.29 9.33 15.41
C ASN A 255 15.37 8.94 14.39
N ASN A 256 15.67 7.64 14.25
CA ASN A 256 16.65 7.21 13.25
C ASN A 256 16.15 7.46 11.83
N LEU A 257 14.84 7.34 11.57
CA LEU A 257 14.28 7.73 10.29
C LEU A 257 14.47 9.22 10.01
N MET A 258 14.25 10.08 11.00
CA MET A 258 14.50 11.52 10.90
C MET A 258 15.97 11.85 10.57
N GLU A 259 16.93 11.04 11.05
CA GLU A 259 18.37 11.26 10.85
C GLU A 259 18.92 10.74 9.51
N VAL A 260 18.25 9.75 8.91
CA VAL A 260 18.66 9.14 7.62
C VAL A 260 18.04 9.88 6.42
N TRP A 261 17.18 10.86 6.69
CA TRP A 261 16.55 11.72 5.68
C TRP A 261 17.47 12.78 5.09
#